data_AF-A0AAW7SJ54-F1
#
_entry.id   AF-A0AAW7SJ54-F1
#
_cell.length_a   1.000
_cell.length_b   1.000
_cell.length_c   1.000
_cell.angle_alpha   90.00
_cell.angle_beta   90.00
_cell.angle_gamma   90.00
#
_symmetry.space_group_name_H-M   'P 1'
#
loop_
_entity.id
_entity.type
_entity.pdbx_description
1 polymer ?
#
loop_
_entity_poly.entity_id
_entity_poly.type
_entity_poly.pdbx_seq_one_letter_code
_entity_poly.pdbx_strand_id
1 'polypeptide(L)'
;MRALRLSALLLPLFAALSLHARADGLPKSIAAQLPPGYQPLTAQAGPDLDNGRRSFLVVVHRAVDTREQPSPRPLLIYEEQADHTYRLAARNDQVVLRANEGGQCDPFDPDDAAGNGLSVKGRYFTVQNAVACGQHWTDYITFRYDPRTHGWLFSNRIVTESFPLDDQPDHVTVTRADAHRPVSFGQWQRKD
;
A
#
# COMPACT_ATOMS: atom_id res chain seq x y z
N MET A 1 -27.97 -56.18 -5.91
CA MET A 1 -27.66 -54.89 -5.27
C MET A 1 -26.50 -54.25 -6.04
N ARG A 2 -26.77 -53.19 -6.81
CA ARG A 2 -25.77 -52.49 -7.65
C ARG A 2 -25.06 -51.42 -6.81
N ALA A 3 -23.75 -51.52 -6.66
CA ALA A 3 -22.94 -50.49 -6.02
C ALA A 3 -22.58 -49.39 -7.04
N LEU A 4 -23.10 -48.19 -6.84
CA LEU A 4 -22.76 -46.99 -7.61
C LEU A 4 -21.43 -46.44 -7.04
N ARG A 5 -20.35 -46.48 -7.84
CA ARG A 5 -19.10 -45.80 -7.49
C ARG A 5 -19.19 -44.34 -7.98
N LEU A 6 -19.36 -43.41 -7.05
CA LEU A 6 -19.19 -41.97 -7.31
C LEU A 6 -17.68 -41.67 -7.38
N SER A 7 -17.19 -41.46 -8.59
CA SER A 7 -15.86 -40.87 -8.81
C SER A 7 -15.97 -39.36 -8.64
N ALA A 8 -15.60 -38.85 -7.46
CA ALA A 8 -15.45 -37.42 -7.25
C ALA A 8 -14.15 -36.94 -7.91
N LEU A 9 -14.27 -36.16 -8.99
CA LEU A 9 -13.15 -35.41 -9.58
C LEU A 9 -12.83 -34.21 -8.67
N LEU A 10 -11.70 -34.29 -7.96
CA LEU A 10 -11.11 -33.15 -7.26
C LEU A 10 -10.43 -32.22 -8.28
N LEU A 11 -11.00 -31.04 -8.52
CA LEU A 11 -10.26 -29.92 -9.12
C LEU A 11 -9.27 -29.37 -8.08
N PRO A 12 -7.98 -29.20 -8.41
CA PRO A 12 -7.06 -28.50 -7.54
C PRO A 12 -7.37 -27.00 -7.61
N LEU A 13 -7.83 -26.46 -6.48
CA LEU A 13 -7.97 -25.02 -6.27
C LEU A 13 -6.55 -24.42 -6.21
N PHE A 14 -6.10 -23.77 -7.29
CA PHE A 14 -4.88 -22.97 -7.26
C PHE A 14 -5.14 -21.74 -6.35
N ALA A 15 -4.84 -21.88 -5.07
CA ALA A 15 -4.70 -20.74 -4.18
C ALA A 15 -3.49 -19.93 -4.65
N ALA A 16 -3.73 -18.73 -5.18
CA ALA A 16 -2.68 -17.74 -5.38
C ALA A 16 -2.17 -17.35 -3.98
N LEU A 17 -1.09 -18.00 -3.54
CA LEU A 17 -0.35 -17.62 -2.36
C LEU A 17 0.27 -16.25 -2.64
N SER A 18 -0.36 -15.18 -2.16
CA SER A 18 0.30 -13.90 -1.99
C SER A 18 1.46 -14.12 -1.03
N LEU A 19 2.69 -14.22 -1.55
CA LEU A 19 3.90 -14.23 -0.75
C LEU A 19 4.06 -12.83 -0.15
N HIS A 20 3.57 -12.66 1.07
CA HIS A 20 3.82 -11.48 1.87
C HIS A 20 5.22 -11.61 2.46
N ALA A 21 6.17 -10.87 1.88
CA ALA A 21 7.52 -10.82 2.39
C ALA A 21 7.59 -9.86 3.59
N ARG A 22 7.84 -10.40 4.79
CA ARG A 22 8.48 -9.61 5.86
C ARG A 22 9.85 -9.14 5.38
N ALA A 23 10.45 -8.14 6.05
CA ALA A 23 11.68 -7.47 5.63
C ALA A 23 12.81 -8.41 5.13
N ASP A 24 12.90 -9.65 5.64
CA ASP A 24 13.85 -10.70 5.20
C ASP A 24 13.63 -11.22 3.77
N GLY A 25 12.56 -10.83 3.09
CA GLY A 25 12.19 -11.30 1.74
C GLY A 25 12.36 -10.28 0.61
N LEU A 26 12.99 -9.13 0.86
CA LEU A 26 13.19 -8.13 -0.20
C LEU A 26 14.17 -8.62 -1.28
N PRO A 27 13.89 -8.38 -2.58
CA PRO A 27 14.88 -8.54 -3.63
C PRO A 27 16.17 -7.78 -3.32
N LYS A 28 17.33 -8.42 -3.54
CA LYS A 28 18.65 -7.83 -3.21
C LYS A 28 18.89 -6.46 -3.86
N SER A 29 18.41 -6.29 -5.09
CA SER A 29 18.48 -5.02 -5.81
C SER A 29 17.71 -3.90 -5.11
N ILE A 30 16.56 -4.20 -4.50
CA ILE A 30 15.79 -3.27 -3.67
C ILE A 30 16.52 -2.98 -2.36
N ALA A 31 16.96 -4.02 -1.64
CA ALA A 31 17.63 -3.89 -0.35
C ALA A 31 18.88 -2.98 -0.44
N ALA A 32 19.64 -3.08 -1.53
CA ALA A 32 20.82 -2.25 -1.78
C ALA A 32 20.51 -0.76 -2.05
N GLN A 33 19.26 -0.41 -2.33
CA GLN A 33 18.80 0.94 -2.64
C GLN A 33 17.99 1.58 -1.51
N LEU A 34 17.85 0.92 -0.35
CA LEU A 34 17.12 1.51 0.77
C LEU A 34 17.84 2.77 1.27
N PRO A 35 17.10 3.85 1.61
CA PRO A 35 17.71 5.06 2.15
C PRO A 35 18.51 4.77 3.44
N PRO A 36 19.69 5.40 3.64
CA PRO A 36 20.49 5.16 4.84
C PRO A 36 19.73 5.40 6.14
N GLY A 37 19.84 4.43 7.06
CA GLY A 37 19.18 4.47 8.37
C GLY A 37 17.66 4.24 8.34
N TYR A 38 17.13 3.75 7.21
CA TYR A 38 15.77 3.23 7.09
C TYR A 38 15.81 1.71 6.97
N GLN A 39 14.76 1.07 7.48
CA GLN A 39 14.48 -0.35 7.32
C GLN A 39 13.06 -0.55 6.75
N PRO A 40 12.76 -1.69 6.11
CA PRO A 40 11.42 -1.96 5.60
C PRO A 40 10.42 -2.10 6.75
N LEU A 41 9.31 -1.36 6.66
CA LEU A 41 8.14 -1.52 7.54
C LEU A 41 7.18 -2.57 6.96
N THR A 42 6.84 -2.44 5.67
CA THR A 42 6.08 -3.43 4.91
C THR A 42 6.52 -3.41 3.45
N ALA A 43 6.40 -4.54 2.78
CA ALA A 43 6.75 -4.64 1.38
C ALA A 43 5.89 -5.67 0.65
N GLN A 44 5.48 -5.37 -0.59
CA GLN A 44 4.74 -6.31 -1.43
C GLN A 44 4.94 -6.04 -2.92
N ALA A 45 4.58 -7.04 -3.74
CA ALA A 45 4.44 -6.83 -5.18
C ALA A 45 3.40 -5.74 -5.45
N GLY A 46 3.75 -4.79 -6.32
CA GLY A 46 2.88 -3.71 -6.75
C GLY A 46 2.12 -4.04 -8.04
N PRO A 47 1.46 -3.04 -8.63
CA PRO A 47 0.78 -3.16 -9.92
C PRO A 47 1.71 -3.60 -11.08
N ASP A 48 1.16 -4.31 -12.06
CA ASP A 48 1.86 -4.65 -13.31
C ASP A 48 2.11 -3.41 -14.19
N LEU A 49 3.22 -3.39 -14.94
CA LEU A 49 3.70 -2.23 -15.70
C LEU A 49 3.32 -2.21 -17.20
N ASP A 50 2.29 -2.95 -17.61
CA ASP A 50 1.79 -3.07 -19.00
C ASP A 50 2.80 -3.51 -20.08
N ASN A 51 4.00 -3.91 -19.65
CA ASN A 51 5.10 -4.35 -20.51
C ASN A 51 5.65 -5.71 -20.06
N GLY A 52 4.87 -6.44 -19.25
CA GLY A 52 5.25 -7.72 -18.65
C GLY A 52 6.16 -7.62 -17.43
N ARG A 53 6.61 -6.40 -17.06
CA ARG A 53 7.42 -6.16 -15.86
C ARG A 53 6.54 -5.81 -14.67
N ARG A 54 7.09 -6.01 -13.47
CA ARG A 54 6.38 -5.79 -12.20
C ARG A 54 6.88 -4.55 -11.49
N SER A 55 6.04 -3.99 -10.64
CA SER A 55 6.46 -3.04 -9.62
C SER A 55 6.54 -3.70 -8.24
N PHE A 56 7.21 -3.02 -7.31
CA PHE A 56 7.33 -3.42 -5.92
C PHE A 56 7.14 -2.20 -5.03
N LEU A 57 6.29 -2.33 -4.02
CA LEU A 57 5.98 -1.27 -3.07
C LEU A 57 6.71 -1.57 -1.76
N VAL A 58 7.44 -0.58 -1.24
CA VAL A 58 8.16 -0.70 0.03
C VAL A 58 7.89 0.53 0.87
N VAL A 59 7.21 0.36 1.99
CA VAL A 59 7.18 1.39 3.04
C VAL A 59 8.40 1.17 3.91
N VAL A 60 9.14 2.23 4.17
CA VAL A 60 10.31 2.19 5.07
C VAL A 60 10.09 3.10 6.27
N HIS A 61 10.72 2.75 7.39
CA HIS A 61 10.70 3.53 8.62
C HIS A 61 12.08 3.52 9.29
N ARG A 62 12.31 4.37 10.29
CA ARG A 62 13.50 4.26 11.14
C ARG A 62 13.22 3.32 12.31
N ALA A 63 14.25 2.68 12.86
CA ALA A 63 14.10 1.78 14.02
C ALA A 63 13.51 2.48 15.27
N VAL A 64 13.69 3.80 15.37
CA VAL A 64 13.15 4.62 16.46
C VAL A 64 11.68 5.00 16.26
N ASP A 65 11.08 4.63 15.13
CA ASP A 65 9.72 5.05 14.76
C ASP A 65 8.67 4.48 15.73
N THR A 66 8.28 5.28 16.70
CA THR A 66 7.18 5.00 17.62
C THR A 66 6.24 6.19 17.71
N ARG A 67 5.11 6.03 18.39
CA ARG A 67 4.19 7.15 18.66
C ARG A 67 4.86 8.28 19.45
N GLU A 68 5.76 7.94 20.36
CA GLU A 68 6.51 8.89 21.20
C GLU A 68 7.70 9.49 20.45
N GLN A 69 8.27 8.76 19.50
CA GLN A 69 9.39 9.18 18.68
C GLN A 69 9.09 8.96 17.18
N PRO A 70 8.13 9.70 16.60
CA PRO A 70 7.69 9.46 15.23
C PRO A 70 8.76 9.85 14.22
N SER A 71 8.85 9.09 13.14
CA SER A 71 9.74 9.36 12.00
C SER A 71 8.95 9.32 10.69
N PRO A 72 9.43 9.98 9.62
CA PRO A 72 8.79 9.86 8.31
C PRO A 72 8.71 8.41 7.85
N ARG A 73 7.63 8.06 7.13
CA ARG A 73 7.44 6.74 6.52
C ARG A 73 7.38 6.83 5.00
N PRO A 74 8.53 6.97 4.32
CA PRO A 74 8.55 6.98 2.86
C PRO A 74 7.93 5.72 2.27
N LEU A 75 7.03 5.89 1.32
CA LEU A 75 6.65 4.84 0.37
C LEU A 75 7.54 4.96 -0.87
N LEU A 76 8.22 3.87 -1.17
CA LEU A 76 9.12 3.70 -2.30
C LEU A 76 8.47 2.77 -3.33
N ILE A 77 8.49 3.19 -4.59
CA ILE A 77 8.05 2.36 -5.72
C ILE A 77 9.28 1.96 -6.50
N TYR A 78 9.50 0.65 -6.61
CA TYR A 78 10.52 0.06 -7.45
C TYR A 78 9.90 -0.55 -8.69
N GLU A 79 10.57 -0.44 -9.82
CA GLU A 79 10.15 -1.06 -11.08
C GLU A 79 11.21 -2.05 -11.54
N GLU A 80 10.75 -3.22 -11.95
CA GLU A 80 11.59 -4.24 -12.55
C GLU A 80 12.18 -3.73 -13.88
N GLN A 81 13.45 -4.01 -14.09
CA GLN A 81 14.25 -3.68 -15.25
C GLN A 81 14.33 -4.89 -16.20
N ALA A 82 14.91 -4.71 -17.38
CA ALA A 82 15.03 -5.79 -18.38
C ALA A 82 15.88 -6.98 -17.90
N ASP A 83 16.79 -6.76 -16.95
CA ASP A 83 17.64 -7.79 -16.34
C ASP A 83 17.02 -8.43 -15.08
N HIS A 84 15.72 -8.18 -14.83
CA HIS A 84 14.98 -8.61 -13.64
C HIS A 84 15.47 -8.02 -12.31
N THR A 85 16.38 -7.03 -12.35
CA THR A 85 16.67 -6.21 -11.17
C THR A 85 15.59 -5.15 -10.99
N TYR A 86 15.52 -4.54 -9.80
CA TYR A 86 14.56 -3.49 -9.49
C TYR A 86 15.30 -2.16 -9.35
N ARG A 87 14.70 -1.07 -9.83
CA ARG A 87 15.22 0.29 -9.68
C ARG A 87 14.18 1.19 -9.02
N LEU A 88 14.62 2.06 -8.11
CA LEU A 88 13.73 3.07 -7.53
C LEU A 88 13.18 3.97 -8.64
N ALA A 89 11.85 3.99 -8.78
CA ALA A 89 11.13 4.75 -9.78
C ALA A 89 10.47 6.00 -9.18
N ALA A 90 9.94 5.89 -7.96
CA ALA A 90 9.32 7.01 -7.27
C ALA A 90 9.38 6.88 -5.75
N ARG A 91 9.27 8.01 -5.05
CA ARG A 91 9.26 8.11 -3.58
C ARG A 91 8.25 9.17 -3.15
N ASN A 92 7.51 8.90 -2.08
CA ASN A 92 6.65 9.88 -1.43
C ASN A 92 6.75 9.73 0.10
N ASP A 93 6.95 10.85 0.80
CA ASP A 93 7.20 10.89 2.25
C ASP A 93 5.96 11.32 3.07
N GLN A 94 4.79 11.39 2.44
CA GLN A 94 3.56 12.00 2.98
C GLN A 94 2.31 11.09 2.87
N VAL A 95 2.33 10.08 2.01
CA VAL A 95 1.17 9.19 1.78
C VAL A 95 0.96 8.18 2.91
N VAL A 96 2.04 7.78 3.60
CA VAL A 96 1.98 6.93 4.79
C VAL A 96 2.14 7.82 6.01
N LEU A 97 1.16 7.74 6.92
CA LEU A 97 1.15 8.54 8.13
C LEU A 97 2.11 7.98 9.17
N ARG A 98 2.77 8.89 9.89
CA ARG A 98 3.68 8.59 11.00
C ARG A 98 2.90 7.99 12.16
N ALA A 99 3.62 7.29 13.04
CA ALA A 99 3.05 6.57 14.18
C ALA A 99 2.11 7.43 15.04
N ASN A 100 2.40 8.72 15.20
CA ASN A 100 1.63 9.61 16.07
C ASN A 100 0.50 10.38 15.38
N GLU A 101 0.32 10.21 14.07
CA GLU A 101 -0.68 10.95 13.29
C GLU A 101 -2.07 10.31 13.34
N GLY A 102 -2.20 9.18 14.05
CA GLY A 102 -3.45 8.47 14.30
C GLY A 102 -4.21 8.93 15.54
N GLY A 103 -3.70 9.92 16.27
CA GLY A 103 -4.25 10.31 17.57
C GLY A 103 -3.96 9.26 18.63
N GLN A 104 -4.86 8.29 18.83
CA GLN A 104 -4.75 7.29 19.91
C GLN A 104 -3.90 6.07 19.53
N CYS A 105 -3.86 5.69 18.25
CA CYS A 105 -3.01 4.59 17.77
C CYS A 105 -2.17 5.00 16.58
N ASP A 106 -1.33 4.06 16.17
CA ASP A 106 -0.60 4.15 14.92
C ASP A 106 -1.59 4.05 13.74
N PRO A 107 -1.66 5.05 12.85
CA PRO A 107 -2.58 5.03 11.71
C PRO A 107 -2.10 4.09 10.58
N PHE A 108 -0.89 3.56 10.66
CA PHE A 108 -0.32 2.64 9.70
C PHE A 108 0.51 1.57 10.43
N ASP A 109 -0.20 0.66 11.09
CA ASP A 109 0.40 -0.53 11.71
C ASP A 109 0.23 -1.74 10.75
N PRO A 110 1.32 -2.31 10.20
CA PRO A 110 1.24 -3.46 9.32
C PRO A 110 0.62 -4.71 9.95
N ASP A 111 0.69 -4.86 11.27
CA ASP A 111 0.15 -6.02 11.97
C ASP A 111 -1.37 -5.89 12.20
N ASP A 112 -1.90 -4.66 12.28
CA ASP A 112 -3.33 -4.38 12.48
C ASP A 112 -4.08 -4.01 11.18
N ALA A 113 -3.37 -3.54 10.15
CA ALA A 113 -3.99 -3.08 8.92
C ALA A 113 -4.37 -4.23 7.97
N ALA A 114 -5.59 -4.20 7.44
CA ALA A 114 -6.00 -5.11 6.37
C ALA A 114 -5.07 -4.99 5.16
N GLY A 115 -4.43 -6.10 4.75
CA GLY A 115 -3.45 -6.09 3.67
C GLY A 115 -2.14 -5.37 4.01
N ASN A 116 -1.76 -5.31 5.30
CA ASN A 116 -0.52 -4.70 5.79
C ASN A 116 -0.38 -3.22 5.38
N GLY A 117 -1.51 -2.50 5.34
CA GLY A 117 -1.55 -1.07 5.01
C GLY A 117 -1.52 -0.74 3.50
N LEU A 118 -1.36 -1.73 2.62
CA LEU A 118 -1.30 -1.52 1.17
C LEU A 118 -2.23 -2.47 0.41
N SER A 119 -3.04 -1.94 -0.51
CA SER A 119 -3.88 -2.74 -1.41
C SER A 119 -3.45 -2.57 -2.86
N VAL A 120 -3.45 -3.64 -3.65
CA VAL A 120 -3.08 -3.64 -5.08
C VAL A 120 -4.19 -4.27 -5.90
N LYS A 121 -4.64 -3.58 -6.95
CA LYS A 121 -5.68 -4.08 -7.86
C LYS A 121 -5.47 -3.57 -9.29
N GLY A 122 -5.15 -4.49 -10.20
CA GLY A 122 -4.84 -4.13 -11.60
C GLY A 122 -3.66 -3.15 -11.63
N ARG A 123 -3.85 -1.97 -12.25
CA ARG A 123 -2.85 -0.90 -12.34
C ARG A 123 -2.81 0.04 -11.13
N TYR A 124 -3.62 -0.23 -10.11
CA TYR A 124 -3.83 0.65 -8.97
C TYR A 124 -3.21 0.07 -7.71
N PHE A 125 -2.69 0.96 -6.86
CA PHE A 125 -2.44 0.64 -5.47
C PHE A 125 -3.03 1.70 -4.56
N THR A 126 -3.37 1.32 -3.34
CA THR A 126 -3.96 2.18 -2.32
C THR A 126 -3.15 2.06 -1.03
N VAL A 127 -2.75 3.22 -0.49
CA VAL A 127 -2.24 3.32 0.88
C VAL A 127 -3.43 3.44 1.81
N GLN A 128 -3.49 2.55 2.80
CA GLN A 128 -4.62 2.42 3.72
C GLN A 128 -4.18 2.87 5.12
N ASN A 129 -4.27 4.17 5.40
CA ASN A 129 -4.12 4.66 6.77
C ASN A 129 -5.46 4.53 7.48
N ALA A 130 -5.49 4.04 8.72
CA ALA A 130 -6.72 3.83 9.47
C ALA A 130 -6.47 3.79 10.99
N VAL A 131 -7.47 4.20 11.77
CA VAL A 131 -7.48 4.09 13.22
C VAL A 131 -8.81 3.50 13.66
N ALA A 132 -8.77 2.57 14.62
CA ALA A 132 -9.97 1.91 15.16
C ALA A 132 -9.89 1.65 16.67
N CYS A 133 -9.12 2.45 17.41
CA CYS A 133 -8.84 2.24 18.84
C CYS A 133 -9.47 3.31 19.77
N GLY A 134 -10.65 3.80 19.38
CA GLY A 134 -11.43 4.80 20.08
C GLY A 134 -11.98 5.84 19.10
N GLN A 135 -11.08 6.59 18.43
CA GLN A 135 -11.44 7.25 17.18
C GLN A 135 -11.47 6.22 16.04
N HIS A 136 -12.44 6.35 15.13
CA HIS A 136 -12.61 5.45 14.00
C HIS A 136 -12.57 6.27 12.71
N TRP A 137 -11.49 6.13 11.93
CA TRP A 137 -11.40 6.78 10.63
C TRP A 137 -10.49 6.02 9.68
N THR A 138 -10.66 6.28 8.38
CA THR A 138 -9.78 5.80 7.32
C THR A 138 -9.35 6.94 6.39
N ASP A 139 -8.15 6.86 5.85
CA ASP A 139 -7.61 7.73 4.81
C ASP A 139 -6.94 6.88 3.73
N TYR A 140 -7.70 6.61 2.68
CA TYR A 140 -7.32 5.74 1.58
C TYR A 140 -6.88 6.56 0.38
N ILE A 141 -5.59 6.49 0.06
CA ILE A 141 -4.97 7.27 -1.01
C ILE A 141 -4.58 6.33 -2.15
N THR A 142 -5.24 6.46 -3.29
CA THR A 142 -5.08 5.57 -4.44
C THR A 142 -4.27 6.23 -5.54
N PHE A 143 -3.28 5.50 -6.04
CA PHE A 143 -2.47 5.85 -7.21
C PHE A 143 -2.65 4.81 -8.30
N ARG A 144 -2.28 5.18 -9.53
CA ARG A 144 -2.27 4.29 -10.69
C ARG A 144 -1.00 4.45 -11.50
N TYR A 145 -0.57 3.37 -12.14
CA TYR A 145 0.41 3.46 -13.20
C TYR A 145 -0.23 4.05 -14.47
N ASP A 146 0.45 4.98 -15.10
CA ASP A 146 0.10 5.54 -16.41
C ASP A 146 1.11 5.09 -17.47
N PRO A 147 0.71 4.20 -18.40
CA PRO A 147 1.62 3.69 -19.42
C PRO A 147 2.01 4.75 -20.46
N ARG A 148 1.27 5.87 -20.55
CA ARG A 148 1.60 6.94 -21.51
C ARG A 148 2.78 7.77 -21.05
N THR A 149 2.89 7.99 -19.74
CA THR A 149 3.95 8.79 -19.13
C THR A 149 4.99 7.94 -18.42
N HIS A 150 4.80 6.63 -18.35
CA HIS A 150 5.61 5.71 -17.55
C HIS A 150 5.76 6.19 -16.11
N GLY A 151 4.64 6.59 -15.49
CA GLY A 151 4.66 7.26 -14.20
C GLY A 151 3.47 6.90 -13.33
N TRP A 152 3.58 7.23 -12.05
CA TRP A 152 2.57 6.97 -11.04
C TRP A 152 1.78 8.24 -10.77
N LEU A 153 0.47 8.19 -10.95
CA LEU A 153 -0.43 9.34 -10.84
C LEU A 153 -1.45 9.13 -9.74
N PHE A 154 -1.77 10.20 -9.02
CA PHE A 154 -2.89 10.24 -8.09
C PHE A 154 -4.19 9.90 -8.83
N SER A 155 -5.02 9.06 -8.20
CA SER A 155 -6.33 8.68 -8.72
C SER A 155 -7.43 9.29 -7.85
N ASN A 156 -7.42 8.98 -6.56
CA ASN A 156 -8.39 9.49 -5.59
C ASN A 156 -7.89 9.34 -4.16
N ARG A 157 -8.51 10.10 -3.25
CA ARG A 157 -8.40 9.97 -1.80
C ARG A 157 -9.81 9.85 -1.23
N ILE A 158 -10.03 8.90 -0.35
CA ILE A 158 -11.28 8.71 0.38
C ILE A 158 -10.96 8.80 1.86
N VAL A 159 -11.57 9.76 2.56
CA VAL A 159 -11.49 9.88 4.01
C VAL A 159 -12.85 9.52 4.58
N THR A 160 -12.90 8.58 5.51
CA THR A 160 -14.11 8.23 6.25
C THR A 160 -13.88 8.47 7.72
N GLU A 161 -14.78 9.20 8.37
CA GLU A 161 -14.85 9.32 9.83
C GLU A 161 -16.11 8.60 10.30
N SER A 162 -15.97 7.75 11.32
CA SER A 162 -17.04 6.93 11.85
C SER A 162 -17.31 7.25 13.31
N PHE A 163 -18.60 7.23 13.68
CA PHE A 163 -19.09 7.61 15.00
C PHE A 163 -19.87 6.47 15.65
N PRO A 164 -19.24 5.31 15.89
CA PRO A 164 -19.94 4.07 16.28
C PRO A 164 -20.64 4.16 17.64
N LEU A 165 -20.29 5.15 18.47
CA LEU A 165 -20.85 5.33 19.82
C LEU A 165 -21.90 6.44 19.90
N ASP A 166 -22.00 7.31 18.88
CA ASP A 166 -22.79 8.54 18.95
C ASP A 166 -24.08 8.50 18.12
N ASP A 167 -24.43 7.34 17.53
CA ASP A 167 -25.57 7.14 16.61
C ASP A 167 -25.61 8.16 15.45
N GLN A 168 -24.43 8.64 15.04
CA GLN A 168 -24.25 9.56 13.93
C GLN A 168 -23.83 8.79 12.67
N PRO A 169 -24.29 9.21 11.48
CA PRO A 169 -23.85 8.59 10.24
C PRO A 169 -22.36 8.85 10.00
N ASP A 170 -21.70 7.92 9.30
CA ASP A 170 -20.34 8.10 8.84
C ASP A 170 -20.23 9.33 7.92
N HIS A 171 -19.15 10.08 8.07
CA HIS A 171 -18.80 11.19 7.19
C HIS A 171 -17.77 10.73 6.17
N VAL A 172 -18.10 10.87 4.87
CA VAL A 172 -17.22 10.43 3.77
C VAL A 172 -16.86 11.61 2.88
N THR A 173 -15.57 11.87 2.75
CA THR A 173 -15.02 12.87 1.82
C THR A 173 -14.25 12.19 0.71
N VAL A 174 -14.57 12.51 -0.54
CA VAL A 174 -13.90 11.95 -1.73
C VAL A 174 -13.23 13.06 -2.54
N THR A 175 -11.92 12.98 -2.69
CA THR A 175 -11.14 13.81 -3.61
C THR A 175 -10.74 12.98 -4.82
N ARG A 176 -11.08 13.43 -6.03
CA ARG A 176 -10.67 12.77 -7.29
C ARG A 176 -9.56 13.56 -7.98
N ALA A 177 -8.73 12.87 -8.74
CA ALA A 177 -7.73 13.50 -9.58
C ALA A 177 -8.37 14.42 -10.63
N ASP A 178 -7.75 15.56 -10.87
CA ASP A 178 -8.08 16.45 -11.99
C ASP A 178 -7.33 15.96 -13.23
N ALA A 179 -8.08 15.55 -14.26
CA ALA A 179 -7.51 15.03 -15.50
C ALA A 179 -6.69 16.08 -16.26
N HIS A 180 -6.95 17.37 -16.07
CA HIS A 180 -6.22 18.46 -16.69
C HIS A 180 -4.97 18.86 -15.90
N ARG A 181 -4.87 18.44 -14.64
CA ARG A 181 -3.76 18.74 -13.74
C ARG A 181 -3.32 17.48 -12.99
N PRO A 182 -2.75 16.49 -13.70
CA PRO A 182 -2.33 15.25 -13.09
C PRO A 182 -1.26 15.51 -12.01
N VAL A 183 -1.42 14.88 -10.86
CA VAL A 183 -0.47 14.95 -9.75
C VAL A 183 0.33 13.65 -9.74
N SER A 184 1.65 13.76 -9.91
CA SER A 184 2.52 12.58 -9.80
C SER A 184 2.64 12.10 -8.36
N PHE A 185 2.94 10.82 -8.17
CA PHE A 185 3.13 10.22 -6.85
C PHE A 185 4.10 11.02 -5.99
N GLY A 186 5.28 11.39 -6.50
CA GLY A 186 6.25 12.15 -5.72
C GLY A 186 5.86 13.61 -5.41
N GLN A 187 4.93 14.18 -6.18
CA GLN A 187 4.42 15.55 -5.94
C GLN A 187 3.17 15.58 -5.07
N TRP A 188 2.52 14.44 -4.86
CA TRP A 188 1.31 14.38 -4.05
C TRP A 188 1.64 14.76 -2.61
N GLN A 189 0.85 15.68 -2.07
CA GLN A 189 0.94 16.11 -0.69
C GLN A 189 -0.45 16.01 -0.09
N ARG A 190 -0.50 15.61 1.18
CA ARG A 190 -1.72 15.71 1.96
C ARG A 190 -2.05 17.19 2.09
N LYS A 191 -3.28 17.56 1.72
CA LYS A 191 -3.81 18.88 2.05
C LYS A 191 -4.40 18.76 3.45
N ASP A 192 -3.93 19.62 4.34
CA ASP A 192 -4.50 19.82 5.67
C ASP A 192 -5.91 20.42 5.58
#